data_AF-A0A842N8I7-F1
#
_entry.id   AF-A0A842N8I7-F1
#
_cell.length_a   1.000
_cell.length_b   1.000
_cell.length_c   1.000
_cell.angle_alpha   90.00
_cell.angle_beta   90.00
_cell.angle_gamma   90.00
#
_symmetry.space_group_name_H-M   'P 1'
#
loop_
_entity.id
_entity.type
_entity.pdbx_description
1 polymer ?
#
loop_
_entity_poly.entity_id
_entity_poly.type
_entity_poly.pdbx_seq_one_letter_code
_entity_poly.pdbx_strand_id
1 'polypeptide(L)'
;MRFAYIFPDMLTKLIKILFFALPIYLGVCQVAFPLESVYSEEEDTLLELINEARKDPLRMAESLGIDRDTVLQDLPGLNAVLKKGLAPLRFSENLYKAATGHTEDMIARIYYSHNSPDGRTYSERIRESGYLAAVCGESLGLVAFQNFMDTAEAVRIIFESIFLAELDPETTKMRNILNPAITEAGIAFGSGQFTAGGLILNAYPVTFDFGKPVAGAEAVEQALISMINSARNDPILALLNAGIDPETAAEAYRDLVWWALTWPLAPLARDEKLHGTATAHNRDMRDRLYFDTVSPDGSTPFERVESAGYDPERVGESLGMTLGVLEVSRVDGPFHVARCLYEILLRNDVDPGSDVERNIFDPFMTEVGIGVETIYLDPDPGGDEDGSLYYTVVVDFARPFNLRPFVMGTVYEDRNENGALDDGEGLPGLKITLSPDGVGMGPEIVTETGPTGRYQMDFYNISKGYMELYVERDGEVLGPFGFLVGPPKKNVLRDIRIEHK
;
A
#
# COMPACT_ATOMS: atom_id res chain seq x y z
N MET A 1 12.00 -56.23 12.46
CA MET A 1 13.22 -56.87 13.01
C MET A 1 14.39 -55.94 12.69
N ARG A 2 14.92 -55.25 13.72
CA ARG A 2 16.09 -54.32 13.78
C ARG A 2 16.02 -53.09 12.84
N PHE A 3 16.07 -51.82 13.28
CA PHE A 3 16.91 -51.23 14.33
C PHE A 3 16.18 -50.13 15.12
N ALA A 4 16.49 -50.07 16.42
CA ALA A 4 16.25 -48.99 17.36
C ALA A 4 17.57 -48.20 17.57
N TYR A 5 17.49 -47.01 18.20
CA TYR A 5 18.53 -46.00 18.48
C TYR A 5 18.77 -45.04 17.31
N ILE A 6 18.49 -43.73 17.43
CA ILE A 6 19.27 -42.69 18.13
C ILE A 6 18.32 -41.54 18.57
N PHE A 7 18.73 -40.73 19.55
CA PHE A 7 18.04 -39.68 20.34
C PHE A 7 17.36 -40.23 21.60
N PRO A 8 18.00 -40.04 22.78
CA PRO A 8 17.86 -38.74 23.47
C PRO A 8 19.10 -38.32 24.28
N ASP A 9 19.64 -37.12 24.02
CA ASP A 9 20.62 -36.52 24.93
C ASP A 9 20.62 -34.97 24.87
N MET A 10 19.50 -34.36 25.26
CA MET A 10 19.36 -32.91 25.47
C MET A 10 18.46 -32.61 26.68
N LEU A 11 18.51 -33.47 27.70
CA LEU A 11 17.77 -33.28 28.94
C LEU A 11 18.61 -33.71 30.15
N THR A 12 19.77 -33.10 30.34
CA THR A 12 20.49 -33.15 31.63
C THR A 12 21.66 -32.16 31.66
N LYS A 13 21.46 -31.01 32.32
CA LYS A 13 22.50 -30.27 33.05
C LYS A 13 21.83 -29.22 33.95
N LEU A 14 21.41 -29.67 35.12
CA LEU A 14 20.77 -28.88 36.17
C LEU A 14 21.48 -29.24 37.49
N ILE A 15 22.44 -28.42 37.95
CA ILE A 15 23.08 -28.58 39.28
C ILE A 15 23.34 -27.21 39.95
N LYS A 16 22.43 -26.85 40.86
CA LYS A 16 22.52 -26.38 42.27
C LYS A 16 23.55 -25.32 42.75
N ILE A 17 23.09 -24.56 43.78
CA ILE A 17 23.75 -23.86 44.94
C ILE A 17 23.63 -22.32 44.84
N LEU A 18 23.22 -21.48 45.82
CA LEU A 18 22.82 -21.55 47.24
C LEU A 18 21.99 -20.29 47.60
N PHE A 19 21.14 -20.36 48.64
CA PHE A 19 20.45 -19.24 49.28
C PHE A 19 21.37 -18.35 50.14
N PHE A 20 21.14 -17.03 50.15
CA PHE A 20 21.16 -16.18 51.36
C PHE A 20 20.30 -14.93 51.14
N ALA A 21 19.42 -14.64 52.11
CA ALA A 21 18.48 -13.52 52.10
C ALA A 21 18.96 -12.35 52.97
N LEU A 22 18.71 -11.11 52.55
CA LEU A 22 18.40 -9.97 53.44
C LEU A 22 17.79 -8.80 52.62
N PRO A 23 16.72 -8.11 53.09
CA PRO A 23 16.09 -7.02 52.35
C PRO A 23 16.70 -5.66 52.72
N ILE A 24 17.01 -4.84 51.72
CA ILE A 24 17.26 -3.40 51.92
C ILE A 24 16.21 -2.63 51.14
N TYR A 25 15.30 -1.99 51.90
CA TYR A 25 14.37 -0.97 51.45
C TYR A 25 15.14 0.30 51.12
N LEU A 26 15.08 0.78 49.88
CA LEU A 26 15.35 2.19 49.54
C LEU A 26 14.40 2.60 48.41
N GLY A 27 13.50 3.53 48.72
CA GLY A 27 12.54 4.10 47.78
C GLY A 27 13.22 4.98 46.75
N VAL A 28 12.69 4.97 45.52
CA VAL A 28 13.13 5.83 44.43
C VAL A 28 11.96 6.72 44.02
N CYS A 29 12.15 8.04 44.15
CA CYS A 29 11.35 9.03 43.42
C CYS A 29 11.79 8.99 41.95
N GLN A 30 10.88 8.67 41.03
CA GLN A 30 11.09 8.93 39.61
C GLN A 30 10.61 10.34 39.28
N VAL A 31 11.56 11.19 38.89
CA VAL A 31 11.29 12.42 38.13
C VAL A 31 11.32 12.00 36.66
N ALA A 32 10.19 12.08 35.98
CA ALA A 32 10.07 11.75 34.56
C ALA A 32 10.76 12.85 33.72
N PHE A 33 11.78 12.47 32.96
CA PHE A 33 12.20 13.24 31.78
C PHE A 33 11.44 12.68 30.56
N PRO A 34 11.10 13.51 29.55
CA PRO A 34 10.46 13.02 28.34
C PRO A 34 11.45 12.12 27.61
N LEU A 35 11.12 10.82 27.49
CA LEU A 35 11.94 9.85 26.77
C LEU A 35 11.67 10.03 25.27
N GLU A 36 12.62 10.60 24.56
CA GLU A 36 12.78 10.36 23.12
C GLU A 36 12.92 8.84 22.94
N SER A 37 12.16 8.21 22.04
CA SER A 37 12.15 6.74 21.88
C SER A 37 13.47 6.27 21.28
N VAL A 38 14.46 6.00 22.13
CA VAL A 38 15.77 5.53 21.70
C VAL A 38 15.70 4.01 21.49
N TYR A 39 15.77 3.63 20.21
CA TYR A 39 16.05 2.29 19.71
C TYR A 39 17.17 1.59 20.50
N SER A 40 17.02 0.31 20.84
CA SER A 40 18.07 -0.47 21.50
C SER A 40 19.02 -1.14 20.48
N GLU A 41 20.30 -1.31 20.82
CA GLU A 41 21.27 -2.02 19.96
C GLU A 41 20.83 -3.48 19.69
N GLU A 42 20.13 -4.09 20.65
CA GLU A 42 19.53 -5.43 20.51
C GLU A 42 18.43 -5.47 19.45
N GLU A 43 17.55 -4.46 19.41
CA GLU A 43 16.44 -4.36 18.46
C GLU A 43 16.95 -4.17 17.02
N ASP A 44 17.97 -3.32 16.84
CA ASP A 44 18.66 -3.15 15.55
C ASP A 44 19.31 -4.46 15.09
N THR A 45 20.04 -5.13 15.99
CA THR A 45 20.71 -6.41 15.67
C THR A 45 19.69 -7.48 15.25
N LEU A 46 18.54 -7.54 15.93
CA LEU A 46 17.47 -8.47 15.58
C LEU A 46 16.88 -8.18 14.19
N LEU A 47 16.66 -6.91 13.84
CA LEU A 47 16.18 -6.54 12.51
C LEU A 47 17.21 -6.87 11.42
N GLU A 48 18.50 -6.65 11.69
CA GLU A 48 19.59 -7.03 10.78
C GLU A 48 19.64 -8.54 10.54
N LEU A 49 19.55 -9.35 11.60
CA LEU A 49 19.51 -10.82 11.50
C LEU A 49 18.30 -11.30 10.68
N ILE A 50 17.12 -10.72 10.90
CA ILE A 50 15.91 -10.99 10.10
C ILE A 50 16.15 -10.65 8.63
N ASN A 51 16.79 -9.51 8.34
CA ASN A 51 17.05 -9.08 6.98
C ASN A 51 18.10 -9.94 6.26
N GLU A 52 19.14 -10.39 6.96
CA GLU A 52 20.10 -11.36 6.42
C GLU A 52 19.44 -12.72 6.16
N ALA A 53 18.56 -13.17 7.07
CA ALA A 53 17.77 -14.38 6.88
C ALA A 53 16.84 -14.28 5.66
N ARG A 54 16.22 -13.12 5.44
CA ARG A 54 15.36 -12.86 4.27
C ARG A 54 16.15 -12.85 2.97
N LYS A 55 17.34 -12.26 2.98
CA LYS A 55 18.20 -12.12 1.81
C LYS A 55 18.77 -13.45 1.31
N ASP A 56 19.18 -14.34 2.22
CA ASP A 56 19.63 -15.69 1.87
C ASP A 56 19.14 -16.73 2.90
N PRO A 57 17.87 -17.17 2.80
CA PRO A 57 17.26 -18.07 3.78
C PRO A 57 18.01 -19.39 3.92
N LEU A 58 18.52 -19.93 2.81
CA LEU A 58 19.21 -21.22 2.80
C LEU A 58 20.59 -21.11 3.45
N ARG A 59 21.32 -20.01 3.24
CA ARG A 59 22.59 -19.77 3.95
C ARG A 59 22.36 -19.53 5.44
N MET A 60 21.29 -18.84 5.82
CA MET A 60 20.92 -18.68 7.23
C MET A 60 20.61 -20.03 7.87
N ALA A 61 19.79 -20.87 7.22
CA ALA A 61 19.49 -22.22 7.70
C ALA A 61 20.76 -23.08 7.87
N GLU A 62 21.67 -23.03 6.90
CA GLU A 62 22.98 -23.72 6.96
C GLU A 62 23.82 -23.24 8.16
N SER A 63 23.80 -21.94 8.45
CA SER A 63 24.51 -21.38 9.62
C SER A 63 23.96 -21.88 10.96
N LEU A 64 22.69 -22.29 11.00
CA LEU A 64 22.03 -22.90 12.15
C LEU A 64 22.10 -24.44 12.16
N GLY A 65 22.87 -25.02 11.24
CA GLY A 65 23.10 -26.47 11.16
C GLY A 65 22.01 -27.25 10.43
N ILE A 66 21.14 -26.59 9.67
CA ILE A 66 20.13 -27.26 8.82
C ILE A 66 20.64 -27.33 7.39
N ASP A 67 20.61 -28.54 6.82
CA ASP A 67 21.03 -28.78 5.45
C ASP A 67 20.09 -28.11 4.42
N ARG A 68 20.68 -27.52 3.37
CA ARG A 68 19.94 -26.73 2.36
C ARG A 68 18.97 -27.58 1.56
N ASP A 69 19.35 -28.82 1.22
CA ASP A 69 18.50 -29.73 0.46
C ASP A 69 17.32 -30.20 1.30
N THR A 70 17.54 -30.38 2.61
CA THR A 70 16.48 -30.68 3.58
C THR A 70 15.44 -29.56 3.63
N VAL A 71 15.85 -28.29 3.74
CA VAL A 71 14.90 -27.15 3.74
C VAL A 71 14.07 -27.09 2.45
N LEU A 72 14.70 -27.30 1.28
CA LEU A 72 14.01 -27.27 -0.01
C LEU A 72 13.04 -28.44 -0.19
N GLN A 73 13.37 -29.61 0.38
CA GLN A 73 12.52 -30.79 0.38
C GLN A 73 11.31 -30.60 1.31
N ASP A 74 11.53 -30.04 2.50
CA ASP A 74 10.52 -29.86 3.52
C ASP A 74 9.55 -28.71 3.19
N LEU A 75 10.02 -27.69 2.46
CA LEU A 75 9.25 -26.47 2.13
C LEU A 75 9.11 -26.23 0.61
N PRO A 76 8.54 -27.17 -0.17
CA PRO A 76 8.51 -27.07 -1.62
C PRO A 76 7.72 -25.85 -2.13
N GLY A 77 6.71 -25.40 -1.37
CA GLY A 77 5.92 -24.19 -1.67
C GLY A 77 6.70 -22.88 -1.54
N LEU A 78 7.83 -22.87 -0.82
CA LEU A 78 8.67 -21.69 -0.62
C LEU A 78 9.91 -21.68 -1.50
N ASN A 79 10.08 -22.63 -2.42
CA ASN A 79 11.27 -22.77 -3.26
C ASN A 79 11.71 -21.46 -3.96
N ALA A 80 10.76 -20.67 -4.47
CA ALA A 80 11.07 -19.39 -5.12
C ALA A 80 11.67 -18.39 -4.11
N VAL A 81 11.05 -18.28 -2.94
CA VAL A 81 11.48 -17.42 -1.83
C VAL A 81 12.86 -17.85 -1.31
N LEU A 82 13.02 -19.14 -1.02
CA LEU A 82 14.26 -19.72 -0.48
C LEU A 82 15.47 -19.54 -1.41
N LYS A 83 15.25 -19.63 -2.74
CA LYS A 83 16.33 -19.53 -3.73
C LYS A 83 16.66 -18.10 -4.14
N LYS A 84 15.65 -17.22 -4.23
CA LYS A 84 15.83 -15.83 -4.68
C LYS A 84 16.17 -14.87 -3.54
N GLY A 85 15.73 -15.21 -2.32
CA GLY A 85 15.68 -14.26 -1.22
C GLY A 85 14.51 -13.28 -1.35
N LEU A 86 14.32 -12.49 -0.30
CA LEU A 86 13.31 -11.45 -0.17
C LEU A 86 13.98 -10.08 0.02
N ALA A 87 13.22 -9.03 -0.29
CA ALA A 87 13.62 -7.69 0.08
C ALA A 87 13.70 -7.55 1.61
N PRO A 88 14.66 -6.75 2.13
CA PRO A 88 14.75 -6.46 3.55
C PRO A 88 13.49 -5.75 4.04
N LEU A 89 13.11 -6.02 5.29
CA LEU A 89 12.08 -5.30 6.01
C LEU A 89 12.60 -3.93 6.42
N ARG A 90 11.71 -2.94 6.28
CA ARG A 90 11.95 -1.59 6.80
C ARG A 90 11.44 -1.48 8.22
N PHE A 91 12.08 -0.65 9.02
CA PHE A 91 11.55 -0.26 10.31
C PHE A 91 10.20 0.48 10.17
N SER A 92 9.26 0.21 11.07
CA SER A 92 8.00 0.94 11.21
C SER A 92 7.77 1.38 12.67
N GLU A 93 7.66 2.69 12.88
CA GLU A 93 7.39 3.29 14.19
C GLU A 93 6.07 2.80 14.80
N ASN A 94 5.03 2.61 13.98
CA ASN A 94 3.72 2.17 14.48
C ASN A 94 3.75 0.68 14.88
N LEU A 95 4.43 -0.17 14.12
CA LEU A 95 4.63 -1.58 14.50
C LEU A 95 5.48 -1.68 15.77
N TYR A 96 6.51 -0.84 15.89
CA TYR A 96 7.34 -0.78 17.09
C TYR A 96 6.56 -0.37 18.31
N LYS A 97 5.75 0.68 18.21
CA LYS A 97 4.85 1.11 19.28
C LYS A 97 3.90 -0.01 19.73
N ALA A 98 3.37 -0.81 18.80
CA ALA A 98 2.54 -1.97 19.13
C ALA A 98 3.34 -3.05 19.87
N ALA A 99 4.52 -3.40 19.34
CA ALA A 99 5.41 -4.41 19.92
C ALA A 99 5.90 -4.02 21.32
N THR A 100 6.26 -2.75 21.52
CA THR A 100 6.66 -2.20 22.82
C THR A 100 5.52 -2.32 23.82
N GLY A 101 4.32 -1.87 23.45
CA GLY A 101 3.15 -1.94 24.32
C GLY A 101 2.82 -3.38 24.75
N HIS A 102 2.95 -4.35 23.85
CA HIS A 102 2.70 -5.76 24.17
C HIS A 102 3.82 -6.38 25.02
N THR A 103 5.07 -6.06 24.72
CA THR A 103 6.22 -6.51 25.52
C THR A 103 6.14 -6.00 26.95
N GLU A 104 5.80 -4.72 27.14
CA GLU A 104 5.57 -4.11 28.45
C GLU A 104 4.39 -4.75 29.17
N ASP A 105 3.28 -5.05 28.48
CA ASP A 105 2.12 -5.72 29.08
C ASP A 105 2.46 -7.14 29.55
N MET A 106 3.19 -7.92 28.73
CA MET A 106 3.68 -9.26 29.07
C MET A 106 4.54 -9.24 30.33
N ILE A 107 5.43 -8.25 30.46
CA ILE A 107 6.28 -8.08 31.64
C ILE A 107 5.44 -7.66 32.86
N ALA A 108 4.59 -6.65 32.72
CA ALA A 108 3.83 -6.08 33.83
C ALA A 108 2.81 -7.07 34.42
N ARG A 109 2.20 -7.90 33.57
CA ARG A 109 1.16 -8.86 33.94
C ARG A 109 1.66 -10.31 34.01
N ILE A 110 2.95 -10.54 33.76
CA ILE A 110 3.63 -11.84 33.90
C ILE A 110 2.95 -12.92 33.06
N TYR A 111 2.79 -12.67 31.77
CA TYR A 111 2.24 -13.64 30.80
C TYR A 111 3.03 -13.65 29.50
N TYR A 112 2.98 -14.78 28.77
CA TYR A 112 3.61 -14.93 27.46
C TYR A 112 2.61 -15.53 26.47
N SER A 113 2.05 -14.69 25.60
CA SER A 113 0.96 -15.05 24.69
C SER A 113 0.85 -14.02 23.57
N HIS A 114 0.42 -14.46 22.37
CA HIS A 114 0.07 -13.55 21.28
C HIS A 114 -1.14 -12.67 21.61
N ASN A 115 -2.09 -13.21 22.38
CA ASN A 115 -3.28 -12.48 22.79
C ASN A 115 -3.06 -11.90 24.19
N SER A 116 -3.41 -10.63 24.36
CA SER A 116 -3.38 -9.96 25.65
C SER A 116 -4.44 -10.56 26.59
N PRO A 117 -4.26 -10.49 27.93
CA PRO A 117 -5.22 -11.05 28.89
C PRO A 117 -6.62 -10.45 28.84
N ASP A 118 -6.75 -9.25 28.26
CA ASP A 118 -8.04 -8.57 28.02
C ASP A 118 -8.74 -9.04 26.73
N GLY A 119 -8.13 -9.99 26.00
CA GLY A 119 -8.67 -10.60 24.79
C GLY A 119 -8.09 -10.03 23.49
N ARG A 120 -7.36 -8.91 23.54
CA ARG A 120 -6.88 -8.27 22.32
C ARG A 120 -5.90 -9.13 21.53
N THR A 121 -6.10 -9.23 20.23
CA THR A 121 -5.20 -9.93 19.30
C THR A 121 -4.04 -9.01 18.88
N TYR A 122 -3.01 -9.56 18.23
CA TYR A 122 -1.92 -8.75 17.68
C TYR A 122 -2.40 -7.81 16.57
N SER A 123 -3.35 -8.23 15.73
CA SER A 123 -3.90 -7.40 14.65
C SER A 123 -4.65 -6.19 15.21
N GLU A 124 -5.39 -6.35 16.31
CA GLU A 124 -6.04 -5.26 17.02
C GLU A 124 -5.02 -4.29 17.63
N ARG A 125 -3.98 -4.79 18.32
CA ARG A 125 -2.92 -3.92 18.88
C ARG A 125 -2.16 -3.14 17.81
N ILE A 126 -1.82 -3.78 16.70
CA ILE A 126 -1.17 -3.16 15.53
C ILE A 126 -2.08 -2.05 14.96
N ARG A 127 -3.38 -2.31 14.83
CA ARG A 127 -4.33 -1.30 14.36
C ARG A 127 -4.48 -0.13 15.34
N GLU A 128 -4.59 -0.40 16.63
CA GLU A 128 -4.67 0.60 17.71
C GLU A 128 -3.43 1.50 17.79
N SER A 129 -2.27 1.04 17.29
CA SER A 129 -1.06 1.87 17.21
C SER A 129 -1.12 2.91 16.09
N GLY A 130 -2.05 2.75 15.14
CA GLY A 130 -2.20 3.57 13.93
C GLY A 130 -1.74 2.87 12.65
N TYR A 131 -1.40 1.58 12.70
CA TYR A 131 -0.94 0.83 11.54
C TYR A 131 -2.09 0.10 10.83
N LEU A 132 -2.57 0.65 9.71
CA LEU A 132 -3.53 -0.04 8.84
C LEU A 132 -2.80 -1.05 7.96
N ALA A 133 -2.86 -2.32 8.36
CA ALA A 133 -2.20 -3.42 7.68
C ALA A 133 -3.08 -4.00 6.57
N ALA A 134 -2.52 -4.18 5.37
CA ALA A 134 -3.06 -5.12 4.39
C ALA A 134 -2.75 -6.56 4.79
N VAL A 135 -1.57 -6.78 5.39
CA VAL A 135 -1.17 -8.07 6.00
C VAL A 135 -0.39 -7.73 7.27
N CYS A 136 -0.64 -8.43 8.36
CA CYS A 136 0.17 -8.35 9.57
C CYS A 136 0.35 -9.73 10.22
N GLY A 137 1.34 -9.83 11.09
CA GLY A 137 1.64 -11.03 11.85
C GLY A 137 2.54 -10.72 13.03
N GLU A 138 2.59 -11.63 14.00
CA GLU A 138 3.43 -11.49 15.19
C GLU A 138 4.26 -12.75 15.40
N SER A 139 5.55 -12.57 15.72
CA SER A 139 6.39 -13.60 16.33
C SER A 139 6.74 -13.18 17.75
N LEU A 140 6.85 -14.15 18.66
CA LEU A 140 7.29 -13.91 20.03
C LEU A 140 8.56 -14.71 20.32
N GLY A 141 9.51 -14.06 20.99
CA GLY A 141 10.71 -14.66 21.54
C GLY A 141 10.74 -14.57 23.06
N LEU A 142 11.28 -15.59 23.72
CA LEU A 142 11.53 -15.57 25.16
C LEU A 142 12.76 -16.40 25.49
N VAL A 143 13.68 -15.82 26.24
CA VAL A 143 14.72 -16.58 26.93
C VAL A 143 14.67 -16.30 28.42
N ALA A 144 14.65 -17.35 29.24
CA ALA A 144 14.59 -17.26 30.69
C ALA A 144 15.85 -17.83 31.35
N PHE A 145 16.35 -17.17 32.39
CA PHE A 145 17.62 -17.47 33.06
C PHE A 145 17.57 -17.15 34.57
N GLN A 146 18.41 -17.83 35.36
CA GLN A 146 18.42 -17.65 36.83
C GLN A 146 19.39 -16.56 37.31
N ASN A 147 20.58 -16.49 36.70
CA ASN A 147 21.63 -15.59 37.14
C ASN A 147 21.74 -14.41 36.16
N PHE A 148 22.77 -14.44 35.33
CA PHE A 148 23.06 -13.44 34.32
C PHE A 148 23.07 -14.08 32.94
N MET A 149 22.54 -13.37 31.96
CA MET A 149 22.65 -13.68 30.55
C MET A 149 23.00 -12.39 29.80
N ASP A 150 24.03 -12.48 28.97
CA ASP A 150 24.46 -11.43 28.07
C ASP A 150 23.37 -11.17 27.01
N THR A 151 23.06 -9.91 26.71
CA THR A 151 21.97 -9.57 25.79
C THR A 151 22.28 -9.97 24.36
N ALA A 152 23.55 -9.96 23.93
CA ALA A 152 23.93 -10.42 22.59
C ALA A 152 23.74 -11.94 22.42
N GLU A 153 23.93 -12.72 23.50
CA GLU A 153 23.58 -14.15 23.49
C GLU A 153 22.07 -14.37 23.48
N ALA A 154 21.31 -13.57 24.25
CA ALA A 154 19.86 -13.62 24.24
C ALA A 154 19.28 -13.32 22.85
N VAL A 155 19.77 -12.27 22.19
CA VAL A 155 19.41 -11.88 20.82
C VAL A 155 19.63 -13.05 19.84
N ARG A 156 20.78 -13.72 19.90
CA ARG A 156 21.06 -14.90 19.07
C ARG A 156 20.05 -16.02 19.32
N ILE A 157 19.87 -16.44 20.58
CA ILE A 157 18.95 -17.53 20.95
C ILE A 157 17.52 -17.22 20.48
N ILE A 158 17.08 -15.98 20.67
CA ILE A 158 15.73 -15.54 20.31
C ILE A 158 15.55 -15.56 18.79
N PHE A 159 16.49 -14.98 18.04
CA PHE A 159 16.46 -14.99 16.58
C PHE A 159 16.46 -16.43 16.03
N GLU A 160 17.36 -17.28 16.52
CA GLU A 160 17.44 -18.69 16.13
C GLU A 160 16.09 -19.39 16.35
N SER A 161 15.49 -19.19 17.53
CA SER A 161 14.20 -19.78 17.86
C SER A 161 13.09 -19.38 16.88
N ILE A 162 12.97 -18.09 16.54
CA ILE A 162 11.89 -17.62 15.66
C ILE A 162 12.15 -18.00 14.20
N PHE A 163 13.40 -18.01 13.75
CA PHE A 163 13.72 -18.39 12.38
C PHE A 163 13.57 -19.90 12.16
N LEU A 164 13.95 -20.73 13.13
CA LEU A 164 13.71 -22.17 13.07
C LEU A 164 12.22 -22.50 13.03
N ALA A 165 11.37 -21.73 13.71
CA ALA A 165 9.92 -21.90 13.63
C ALA A 165 9.35 -21.62 12.22
N GLU A 166 10.00 -20.75 11.44
CA GLU A 166 9.63 -20.52 10.03
C GLU A 166 10.02 -21.70 9.12
N LEU A 167 11.05 -22.46 9.52
CA LEU A 167 11.54 -23.61 8.76
C LEU A 167 10.79 -24.91 9.09
N ASP A 168 9.90 -24.91 10.07
CA ASP A 168 9.09 -26.08 10.43
C ASP A 168 8.09 -26.42 9.31
N PRO A 169 8.20 -27.58 8.63
CA PRO A 169 7.26 -27.98 7.59
C PRO A 169 5.84 -28.22 8.11
N GLU A 170 5.69 -28.52 9.40
CA GLU A 170 4.38 -28.79 10.03
C GLU A 170 3.68 -27.51 10.51
N THR A 171 4.30 -26.33 10.36
CA THR A 171 3.67 -25.09 10.81
C THR A 171 2.40 -24.80 10.02
N THR A 172 1.30 -24.63 10.76
CA THR A 172 0.00 -24.21 10.24
C THR A 172 -0.22 -22.71 10.37
N LYS A 173 0.68 -22.02 11.08
CA LYS A 173 0.66 -20.57 11.23
C LYS A 173 1.20 -19.91 9.96
N MET A 174 0.73 -18.69 9.70
CA MET A 174 1.35 -17.85 8.69
C MET A 174 2.80 -17.57 9.09
N ARG A 175 3.69 -17.71 8.11
CA ARG A 175 5.09 -17.30 8.23
C ARG A 175 5.17 -15.77 8.22
N ASN A 176 6.14 -15.22 8.92
CA ASN A 176 6.39 -13.78 9.01
C ASN A 176 7.71 -13.43 8.32
N ILE A 177 8.82 -14.04 8.75
CA ILE A 177 10.16 -13.76 8.21
C ILE A 177 10.25 -14.18 6.75
N LEU A 178 9.76 -15.37 6.40
CA LEU A 178 9.79 -15.92 5.04
C LEU A 178 8.55 -15.56 4.21
N ASN A 179 7.77 -14.58 4.65
CA ASN A 179 6.60 -14.12 3.93
C ASN A 179 6.97 -12.99 2.94
N PRO A 180 6.77 -13.19 1.62
CA PRO A 180 7.07 -12.17 0.62
C PRO A 180 6.12 -10.97 0.68
N ALA A 181 4.96 -11.09 1.35
CA ALA A 181 4.01 -10.00 1.49
C ALA A 181 4.44 -8.96 2.52
N ILE A 182 5.21 -9.36 3.55
CA ILE A 182 5.65 -8.48 4.62
C ILE A 182 6.78 -7.56 4.13
N THR A 183 6.64 -6.26 4.42
CA THR A 183 7.59 -5.21 4.00
C THR A 183 8.21 -4.44 5.16
N GLU A 184 7.59 -4.53 6.35
CA GLU A 184 7.95 -3.73 7.52
C GLU A 184 7.92 -4.57 8.79
N ALA A 185 8.69 -4.13 9.80
CA ALA A 185 8.71 -4.72 11.13
C ALA A 185 8.90 -3.66 12.22
N GLY A 186 8.38 -3.97 13.41
CA GLY A 186 8.71 -3.33 14.68
C GLY A 186 9.09 -4.41 15.69
N ILE A 187 10.19 -4.21 16.41
CA ILE A 187 10.76 -5.21 17.31
C ILE A 187 10.99 -4.55 18.66
N ALA A 188 10.44 -5.13 19.73
CA ALA A 188 10.61 -4.59 21.08
C ALA A 188 11.32 -5.61 21.97
N PHE A 189 12.47 -5.23 22.52
CA PHE A 189 13.27 -6.08 23.41
C PHE A 189 13.04 -5.71 24.87
N GLY A 190 12.40 -6.61 25.62
CA GLY A 190 12.06 -6.40 27.02
C GLY A 190 12.99 -7.09 28.01
N SER A 191 12.95 -6.67 29.27
CA SER A 191 13.56 -7.39 30.39
C SER A 191 12.60 -7.43 31.58
N GLY A 192 12.39 -8.61 32.15
CA GLY A 192 11.43 -8.81 33.23
C GLY A 192 11.64 -10.11 34.00
N GLN A 193 10.67 -10.46 34.84
CA GLN A 193 10.66 -11.70 35.60
C GLN A 193 9.41 -12.51 35.33
N PHE A 194 9.58 -13.80 35.09
CA PHE A 194 8.50 -14.75 34.81
C PHE A 194 8.51 -15.90 35.80
N THR A 195 7.33 -16.45 36.09
CA THR A 195 7.18 -17.61 36.97
C THR A 195 7.00 -18.87 36.15
N ALA A 196 7.93 -19.81 36.27
CA ALA A 196 7.86 -21.13 35.61
C ALA A 196 8.12 -22.24 36.62
N GLY A 197 7.18 -23.18 36.78
CA GLY A 197 7.34 -24.32 37.69
C GLY A 197 7.56 -23.94 39.17
N GLY A 198 7.07 -22.77 39.60
CA GLY A 198 7.25 -22.25 40.96
C GLY A 198 8.58 -21.52 41.20
N LEU A 199 9.41 -21.34 40.16
CA LEU A 199 10.63 -20.54 40.20
C LEU A 199 10.40 -19.19 39.53
N ILE A 200 10.98 -18.14 40.11
CA ILE A 200 11.08 -16.82 39.48
C ILE A 200 12.36 -16.82 38.65
N LEU A 201 12.24 -16.57 37.35
CA LEU A 201 13.35 -16.47 36.40
C LEU A 201 13.40 -15.05 35.87
N ASN A 202 14.61 -14.52 35.68
CA ASN A 202 14.79 -13.35 34.82
C ASN A 202 14.52 -13.80 33.37
N ALA A 203 13.96 -12.92 32.55
CA ALA A 203 13.73 -13.24 31.15
C ALA A 203 13.85 -12.01 30.26
N TYR A 204 14.18 -12.26 29.00
CA TYR A 204 14.08 -11.31 27.92
C TYR A 204 12.95 -11.73 26.99
N PRO A 205 11.72 -11.21 27.17
CA PRO A 205 10.65 -11.34 26.17
C PRO A 205 10.89 -10.36 25.02
N VAL A 206 10.59 -10.79 23.80
CA VAL A 206 10.70 -9.95 22.60
C VAL A 206 9.45 -10.14 21.75
N THR A 207 8.83 -9.03 21.36
CA THR A 207 7.74 -9.03 20.37
C THR A 207 8.25 -8.55 19.03
N PHE A 208 7.91 -9.28 17.98
CA PHE A 208 8.19 -8.93 16.59
C PHE A 208 6.87 -8.76 15.87
N ASP A 209 6.45 -7.51 15.66
CA ASP A 209 5.27 -7.19 14.87
C ASP A 209 5.68 -6.92 13.43
N PHE A 210 5.04 -7.62 12.50
CA PHE A 210 5.31 -7.59 11.08
C PHE A 210 4.12 -7.02 10.34
N GLY A 211 4.39 -6.29 9.26
CA GLY A 211 3.32 -5.68 8.50
C GLY A 211 3.66 -5.38 7.05
N LYS A 212 2.60 -5.27 6.27
CA LYS A 212 2.57 -4.48 5.05
C LYS A 212 1.44 -3.45 5.20
N PRO A 213 1.72 -2.16 5.02
CA PRO A 213 0.67 -1.16 5.08
C PRO A 213 -0.26 -1.31 3.87
N VAL A 214 -1.48 -0.82 4.02
CA VAL A 214 -2.39 -0.64 2.89
C VAL A 214 -1.76 0.25 1.81
N ALA A 215 -2.17 0.06 0.56
CA ALA A 215 -1.72 0.89 -0.54
C ALA A 215 -2.10 2.35 -0.29
N GLY A 216 -1.13 3.26 -0.46
CA GLY A 216 -1.36 4.68 -0.28
C GLY A 216 -2.40 5.22 -1.28
N ALA A 217 -3.43 5.90 -0.77
CA ALA A 217 -4.55 6.41 -1.56
C ALA A 217 -4.09 7.24 -2.77
N GLU A 218 -3.14 8.16 -2.59
CA GLU A 218 -2.64 9.00 -3.68
C GLU A 218 -2.08 8.17 -4.84
N ALA A 219 -1.27 7.15 -4.54
CA ALA A 219 -0.70 6.29 -5.57
C ALA A 219 -1.79 5.49 -6.32
N VAL A 220 -2.85 5.05 -5.61
CA VAL A 220 -4.01 4.39 -6.20
C VAL A 220 -4.76 5.37 -7.12
N GLU A 221 -5.04 6.58 -6.67
CA GLU A 221 -5.73 7.62 -7.44
C GLU A 221 -4.97 8.01 -8.71
N GLN A 222 -3.63 8.08 -8.63
CA GLN A 222 -2.77 8.41 -9.77
C GLN A 222 -2.79 7.31 -10.84
N ALA A 223 -2.72 6.04 -10.41
CA ALA A 223 -2.86 4.91 -11.32
C ALA A 223 -4.26 4.86 -11.94
N LEU A 224 -5.30 5.11 -11.14
CA LEU A 224 -6.69 5.04 -11.59
C LEU A 224 -7.02 6.09 -12.67
N ILE A 225 -6.62 7.35 -12.50
CA ILE A 225 -6.85 8.35 -13.56
C ILE A 225 -6.10 8.01 -14.85
N SER A 226 -4.92 7.40 -14.77
CA SER A 226 -4.20 6.94 -15.98
C SER A 226 -5.00 5.85 -16.69
N MET A 227 -5.55 4.88 -15.95
CA MET A 227 -6.38 3.82 -16.54
C MET A 227 -7.65 4.40 -17.19
N ILE A 228 -8.34 5.33 -16.52
CA ILE A 228 -9.53 6.02 -17.06
C ILE A 228 -9.18 6.79 -18.35
N ASN A 229 -8.09 7.56 -18.37
CA ASN A 229 -7.70 8.32 -19.55
C ASN A 229 -7.21 7.44 -20.71
N SER A 230 -6.51 6.35 -20.42
CA SER A 230 -6.15 5.33 -21.41
C SER A 230 -7.40 4.69 -22.00
N ALA A 231 -8.40 4.38 -21.16
CA ALA A 231 -9.67 3.83 -21.61
C ALA A 231 -10.41 4.80 -22.51
N ARG A 232 -10.48 6.07 -22.14
CA ARG A 232 -11.08 7.13 -22.96
C ARG A 232 -10.38 7.29 -24.31
N ASN A 233 -9.06 7.12 -24.36
CA ASN A 233 -8.30 7.22 -25.60
C ASN A 233 -8.52 6.03 -26.54
N ASP A 234 -8.73 4.83 -26.01
CA ASP A 234 -9.09 3.64 -26.80
C ASP A 234 -10.18 2.79 -26.09
N PRO A 235 -11.47 3.18 -26.23
CA PRO A 235 -12.55 2.52 -25.51
C PRO A 235 -12.69 1.04 -25.86
N ILE A 236 -12.51 0.67 -27.13
CA ILE A 236 -12.66 -0.73 -27.58
C ILE A 236 -11.58 -1.60 -26.95
N LEU A 237 -10.32 -1.15 -26.97
CA LEU A 237 -9.22 -1.90 -26.35
C LEU A 237 -9.44 -2.08 -24.84
N ALA A 238 -9.91 -1.03 -24.16
CA ALA A 238 -10.21 -1.06 -22.74
C ALA A 238 -11.27 -2.11 -22.38
N LEU A 239 -12.35 -2.18 -23.17
CA LEU A 239 -13.41 -3.18 -23.00
C LEU A 239 -12.90 -4.60 -23.22
N LEU A 240 -12.14 -4.82 -24.31
CA LEU A 240 -11.56 -6.12 -24.61
C LEU A 240 -10.61 -6.60 -23.51
N ASN A 241 -9.77 -5.70 -22.97
CA ASN A 241 -8.87 -6.02 -21.85
C ASN A 241 -9.62 -6.38 -20.57
N ALA A 242 -10.81 -5.80 -20.35
CA ALA A 242 -11.69 -6.15 -19.24
C ALA A 242 -12.56 -7.39 -19.49
N GLY A 243 -12.46 -8.01 -20.68
CA GLY A 243 -13.30 -9.14 -21.09
C GLY A 243 -14.77 -8.75 -21.27
N ILE A 244 -15.04 -7.50 -21.63
CA ILE A 244 -16.37 -6.96 -21.88
C ILE A 244 -16.61 -6.91 -23.39
N ASP A 245 -17.76 -7.42 -23.82
CA ASP A 245 -18.16 -7.37 -25.22
C ASP A 245 -18.51 -5.93 -25.65
N PRO A 246 -17.80 -5.35 -26.65
CA PRO A 246 -18.03 -3.95 -27.04
C PRO A 246 -19.42 -3.68 -27.62
N GLU A 247 -20.06 -4.65 -28.27
CA GLU A 247 -21.41 -4.47 -28.81
C GLU A 247 -22.44 -4.34 -27.69
N THR A 248 -22.34 -5.20 -26.68
CA THR A 248 -23.16 -5.14 -25.46
C THR A 248 -22.91 -3.84 -24.69
N ALA A 249 -21.65 -3.44 -24.52
CA ALA A 249 -21.28 -2.19 -23.85
C ALA A 249 -21.86 -0.95 -24.57
N ALA A 250 -21.92 -0.96 -25.91
CA ALA A 250 -22.49 0.13 -26.70
C ALA A 250 -23.99 0.33 -26.47
N GLU A 251 -24.70 -0.69 -25.98
CA GLU A 251 -26.12 -0.55 -25.63
C GLU A 251 -26.32 0.40 -24.44
N ALA A 252 -25.40 0.41 -23.47
CA ALA A 252 -25.45 1.32 -22.32
C ALA A 252 -25.34 2.81 -22.71
N TYR A 253 -24.72 3.08 -23.86
CA TYR A 253 -24.49 4.43 -24.36
C TYR A 253 -25.42 4.84 -25.51
N ARG A 254 -26.34 3.98 -25.92
CA ARG A 254 -27.17 4.15 -27.12
C ARG A 254 -27.95 5.46 -27.14
N ASP A 255 -28.52 5.85 -26.00
CA ASP A 255 -29.38 7.03 -25.86
C ASP A 255 -28.60 8.30 -25.47
N LEU A 256 -27.37 8.14 -24.97
CA LEU A 256 -26.50 9.24 -24.57
C LEU A 256 -25.65 9.73 -25.75
N VAL A 257 -24.86 8.83 -26.33
CA VAL A 257 -23.88 9.12 -27.38
C VAL A 257 -23.48 7.81 -28.06
N TRP A 258 -24.25 7.44 -29.09
CA TRP A 258 -24.07 6.19 -29.85
C TRP A 258 -22.65 5.91 -30.39
N TRP A 259 -21.81 6.95 -30.48
CA TRP A 259 -20.43 6.86 -30.97
C TRP A 259 -19.37 6.91 -29.85
N ALA A 260 -19.74 7.10 -28.58
CA ALA A 260 -18.81 7.30 -27.47
C ALA A 260 -17.73 6.22 -27.36
N LEU A 261 -18.05 4.98 -27.71
CA LEU A 261 -17.13 3.84 -27.66
C LEU A 261 -16.37 3.58 -28.96
N THR A 262 -16.59 4.38 -30.00
CA THR A 262 -16.02 4.15 -31.35
C THR A 262 -14.91 5.12 -31.73
N TRP A 263 -14.70 6.18 -30.95
CA TRP A 263 -13.67 7.18 -31.21
C TRP A 263 -12.88 7.51 -29.95
N PRO A 264 -11.58 7.87 -30.08
CA PRO A 264 -10.82 8.43 -28.97
C PRO A 264 -11.51 9.66 -28.37
N LEU A 265 -11.69 9.63 -27.06
CA LEU A 265 -12.22 10.73 -26.27
C LEU A 265 -11.07 11.56 -25.69
N ALA A 266 -11.34 12.85 -25.45
CA ALA A 266 -10.37 13.69 -24.77
C ALA A 266 -10.12 13.19 -23.34
N PRO A 267 -8.88 13.21 -22.85
CA PRO A 267 -8.58 12.83 -21.48
C PRO A 267 -9.23 13.81 -20.49
N LEU A 268 -9.42 13.36 -19.26
CA LEU A 268 -9.89 14.16 -18.14
C LEU A 268 -8.69 14.79 -17.42
N ALA A 269 -8.76 16.10 -17.21
CA ALA A 269 -7.78 16.83 -16.41
C ALA A 269 -8.06 16.66 -14.92
N ARG A 270 -7.04 16.60 -14.07
CA ARG A 270 -7.26 16.64 -12.62
C ARG A 270 -7.69 18.04 -12.19
N ASP A 271 -8.68 18.11 -11.30
CA ASP A 271 -9.07 19.33 -10.60
C ASP A 271 -9.08 19.10 -9.07
N GLU A 272 -8.40 19.99 -8.35
CA GLU A 272 -8.20 19.88 -6.90
C GLU A 272 -9.50 20.09 -6.11
N LYS A 273 -10.47 20.86 -6.64
CA LYS A 273 -11.76 21.02 -5.96
C LYS A 273 -12.57 19.74 -6.07
N LEU A 274 -12.59 19.13 -7.25
CA LEU A 274 -13.24 17.83 -7.46
C LEU A 274 -12.57 16.73 -6.63
N HIS A 275 -11.23 16.74 -6.51
CA HIS A 275 -10.54 15.81 -5.62
C HIS A 275 -10.99 16.01 -4.17
N GLY A 276 -11.01 17.27 -3.71
CA GLY A 276 -11.48 17.61 -2.37
C GLY A 276 -12.93 17.18 -2.09
N THR A 277 -13.84 17.29 -3.05
CA THR A 277 -15.23 16.82 -2.91
C THR A 277 -15.32 15.31 -2.86
N ALA A 278 -14.61 14.60 -3.73
CA ALA A 278 -14.56 13.15 -3.74
C ALA A 278 -14.00 12.59 -2.41
N THR A 279 -12.91 13.18 -1.89
CA THR A 279 -12.35 12.82 -0.58
C THR A 279 -13.33 13.10 0.56
N ALA A 280 -14.04 14.24 0.52
CA ALA A 280 -15.02 14.59 1.54
C ALA A 280 -16.22 13.62 1.52
N HIS A 281 -16.67 13.19 0.34
CA HIS A 281 -17.79 12.26 0.20
C HIS A 281 -17.42 10.84 0.66
N ASN A 282 -16.22 10.35 0.37
CA ASN A 282 -15.71 9.10 0.98
C ASN A 282 -15.76 9.14 2.51
N ARG A 283 -15.31 10.26 3.10
CA ARG A 283 -15.33 10.44 4.56
C ARG A 283 -16.75 10.43 5.10
N ASP A 284 -17.69 11.10 4.42
CA ASP A 284 -19.10 11.11 4.80
C ASP A 284 -19.71 9.70 4.72
N MET A 285 -19.44 8.96 3.64
CA MET A 285 -19.84 7.54 3.47
C MET A 285 -19.30 6.65 4.58
N ARG A 286 -18.03 6.80 4.93
CA ARG A 286 -17.39 6.07 6.03
C ARG A 286 -18.02 6.42 7.38
N ASP A 287 -18.12 7.71 7.70
CA ASP A 287 -18.56 8.18 9.02
C ASP A 287 -20.04 7.89 9.28
N ARG A 288 -20.86 7.81 8.23
CA ARG A 288 -22.31 7.57 8.30
C ARG A 288 -22.74 6.20 7.79
N LEU A 289 -21.79 5.33 7.45
CA LEU A 289 -21.98 3.94 7.04
C LEU A 289 -23.02 3.76 5.92
N TYR A 290 -22.83 4.48 4.80
CA TYR A 290 -23.62 4.30 3.59
C TYR A 290 -22.72 4.26 2.35
N PHE A 291 -23.27 3.80 1.22
CA PHE A 291 -22.56 3.72 -0.06
C PHE A 291 -23.51 4.12 -1.19
N ASP A 292 -23.58 5.42 -1.46
CA ASP A 292 -24.50 6.03 -2.43
C ASP A 292 -23.92 7.36 -2.94
N THR A 293 -24.25 7.74 -4.18
CA THR A 293 -23.82 9.03 -4.75
C THR A 293 -24.56 10.20 -4.12
N VAL A 294 -25.77 9.94 -3.58
CA VAL A 294 -26.55 10.93 -2.85
C VAL A 294 -26.38 10.71 -1.35
N SER A 295 -25.94 11.75 -0.65
CA SER A 295 -25.76 11.70 0.80
C SER A 295 -27.12 11.51 1.51
N PRO A 296 -27.18 10.93 2.73
CA PRO A 296 -28.46 10.66 3.41
C PRO A 296 -29.26 11.91 3.80
N ASP A 297 -28.67 13.11 3.71
CA ASP A 297 -29.37 14.40 3.84
C ASP A 297 -29.98 14.91 2.52
N GLY A 298 -29.78 14.17 1.43
CA GLY A 298 -30.24 14.49 0.08
C GLY A 298 -29.21 15.22 -0.78
N SER A 299 -28.02 15.55 -0.27
CA SER A 299 -27.01 16.29 -1.03
C SER A 299 -26.54 15.48 -2.24
N THR A 300 -26.69 16.07 -3.42
CA THR A 300 -26.29 15.46 -4.70
C THR A 300 -24.83 15.77 -5.05
N PRO A 301 -24.19 15.00 -5.95
CA PRO A 301 -22.85 15.32 -6.44
C PRO A 301 -22.74 16.75 -7.00
N PHE A 302 -23.75 17.19 -7.75
CA PHE A 302 -23.80 18.54 -8.31
C PHE A 302 -23.74 19.62 -7.22
N GLU A 303 -24.57 19.49 -6.18
CA GLU A 303 -24.61 20.43 -5.06
C GLU A 303 -23.31 20.44 -4.25
N ARG A 304 -22.69 19.27 -4.04
CA ARG A 304 -21.39 19.16 -3.35
C ARG A 304 -20.29 19.87 -4.13
N VAL A 305 -20.20 19.61 -5.44
CA VAL A 305 -19.23 20.23 -6.35
C VAL A 305 -19.42 21.75 -6.44
N GLU A 306 -20.66 22.22 -6.62
CA GLU A 306 -20.98 23.65 -6.65
C GLU A 306 -20.63 24.33 -5.31
N SER A 307 -20.97 23.70 -4.18
CA SER A 307 -20.70 24.24 -2.84
C SER A 307 -19.20 24.33 -2.51
N ALA A 308 -18.37 23.47 -3.12
CA ALA A 308 -16.91 23.56 -3.05
C ALA A 308 -16.33 24.72 -3.89
N GLY A 309 -17.19 25.47 -4.58
CA GLY A 309 -16.83 26.62 -5.40
C GLY A 309 -16.30 26.25 -6.78
N TYR A 310 -16.57 25.03 -7.25
CA TYR A 310 -16.47 24.69 -8.67
C TYR A 310 -17.69 25.30 -9.40
N ASP A 311 -17.58 25.62 -10.68
CA ASP A 311 -18.63 26.26 -11.49
C ASP A 311 -19.16 25.27 -12.55
N PRO A 312 -19.92 24.22 -12.15
CA PRO A 312 -20.24 23.11 -13.03
C PRO A 312 -21.39 23.44 -13.99
N GLU A 313 -21.18 23.17 -15.28
CA GLU A 313 -22.27 22.99 -16.25
C GLU A 313 -22.86 21.57 -16.15
N ARG A 314 -22.00 20.58 -15.87
CA ARG A 314 -22.36 19.16 -15.71
C ARG A 314 -21.48 18.55 -14.63
N VAL A 315 -22.07 17.67 -13.82
CA VAL A 315 -21.40 16.82 -12.83
C VAL A 315 -21.95 15.41 -12.98
N GLY A 316 -21.09 14.42 -12.82
CA GLY A 316 -21.48 13.03 -12.61
C GLY A 316 -20.53 12.39 -11.60
N GLU A 317 -20.99 11.37 -10.88
CA GLU A 317 -20.18 10.69 -9.86
C GLU A 317 -20.24 9.17 -10.07
N SER A 318 -19.10 8.50 -9.93
CA SER A 318 -19.03 7.04 -9.95
C SER A 318 -18.39 6.51 -8.68
N LEU A 319 -18.96 5.44 -8.13
CA LEU A 319 -18.50 4.80 -6.91
C LEU A 319 -17.97 3.39 -7.19
N GLY A 320 -16.95 2.99 -6.44
CA GLY A 320 -16.42 1.63 -6.46
C GLY A 320 -15.96 1.19 -5.08
N MET A 321 -16.07 -0.12 -4.81
CA MET A 321 -15.58 -0.72 -3.57
C MET A 321 -14.97 -2.09 -3.86
N THR A 322 -13.76 -2.33 -3.39
CA THR A 322 -13.08 -3.63 -3.53
C THR A 322 -12.49 -4.07 -2.19
N LEU A 323 -12.36 -5.38 -1.99
CA LEU A 323 -11.71 -5.93 -0.81
C LEU A 323 -10.23 -5.56 -0.83
N GLY A 324 -9.67 -5.24 0.33
CA GLY A 324 -8.29 -4.80 0.46
C GLY A 324 -7.26 -5.91 0.65
N VAL A 325 -7.72 -7.17 0.76
CA VAL A 325 -6.88 -8.38 0.78
C VAL A 325 -7.46 -9.36 -0.22
N LEU A 326 -7.05 -9.25 -1.49
CA LEU A 326 -7.69 -10.01 -2.58
C LEU A 326 -7.09 -11.41 -2.74
N GLU A 327 -5.82 -11.64 -2.34
CA GLU A 327 -5.15 -12.94 -2.31
C GLU A 327 -3.82 -12.84 -1.54
N VAL A 328 -3.58 -13.68 -0.53
CA VAL A 328 -2.31 -13.71 0.25
C VAL A 328 -1.08 -13.97 -0.65
N SER A 329 -1.29 -14.52 -1.85
CA SER A 329 -0.25 -14.82 -2.84
C SER A 329 0.06 -13.68 -3.81
N ARG A 330 -0.74 -12.61 -3.85
CA ARG A 330 -0.56 -11.44 -4.72
C ARG A 330 -0.70 -10.16 -3.91
N VAL A 331 0.45 -9.57 -3.65
CA VAL A 331 0.63 -8.47 -2.72
C VAL A 331 0.13 -7.16 -3.36
N ASP A 332 -0.90 -6.55 -2.78
CA ASP A 332 -1.61 -5.34 -3.27
C ASP A 332 -0.72 -4.09 -3.40
N GLY A 333 -0.06 -3.91 -4.54
CA GLY A 333 0.53 -2.60 -4.87
C GLY A 333 -0.56 -1.59 -5.23
N PRO A 334 -0.29 -0.27 -5.15
CA PRO A 334 -1.26 0.76 -5.55
C PRO A 334 -1.86 0.55 -6.94
N PHE A 335 -1.04 0.10 -7.89
CA PHE A 335 -1.51 -0.26 -9.24
C PHE A 335 -2.53 -1.40 -9.25
N HIS A 336 -2.35 -2.43 -8.42
CA HIS A 336 -3.29 -3.55 -8.35
C HIS A 336 -4.65 -3.10 -7.81
N VAL A 337 -4.65 -2.32 -6.72
CA VAL A 337 -5.87 -1.75 -6.14
C VAL A 337 -6.57 -0.84 -7.15
N ALA A 338 -5.82 0.03 -7.82
CA ALA A 338 -6.36 0.90 -8.87
C ALA A 338 -6.99 0.11 -10.01
N ARG A 339 -6.35 -0.98 -10.45
CA ARG A 339 -6.91 -1.87 -11.49
C ARG A 339 -8.22 -2.51 -11.05
N CYS A 340 -8.30 -3.00 -9.82
CA CYS A 340 -9.53 -3.60 -9.29
C CYS A 340 -10.67 -2.58 -9.20
N LEU A 341 -10.40 -1.38 -8.70
CA LEU A 341 -11.38 -0.28 -8.66
C LEU A 341 -11.80 0.15 -10.08
N TYR A 342 -10.83 0.30 -10.99
CA TYR A 342 -11.08 0.61 -12.41
C TYR A 342 -11.99 -0.43 -13.07
N GLU A 343 -11.73 -1.72 -12.89
CA GLU A 343 -12.55 -2.78 -13.48
C GLU A 343 -13.99 -2.77 -12.95
N ILE A 344 -14.19 -2.46 -11.66
CA ILE A 344 -15.53 -2.29 -11.07
C ILE A 344 -16.24 -1.09 -11.69
N LEU A 345 -15.57 0.07 -11.71
CA LEU A 345 -16.11 1.31 -12.28
C LEU A 345 -16.47 1.11 -13.75
N LEU A 346 -15.57 0.53 -14.54
CA LEU A 346 -15.78 0.26 -15.97
C LEU A 346 -16.96 -0.68 -16.20
N ARG A 347 -17.05 -1.80 -15.47
CA ARG A 347 -18.16 -2.76 -15.64
C ARG A 347 -19.50 -2.11 -15.34
N ASN A 348 -19.60 -1.36 -14.25
CA ASN A 348 -20.82 -0.65 -13.89
C ASN A 348 -21.17 0.41 -14.95
N ASP A 349 -20.18 1.18 -15.39
CA ASP A 349 -20.33 2.26 -16.37
C ASP A 349 -20.72 1.76 -17.77
N VAL A 350 -20.51 0.49 -18.11
CA VAL A 350 -20.87 -0.05 -19.45
C VAL A 350 -21.92 -1.16 -19.42
N ASP A 351 -22.41 -1.57 -18.26
CA ASP A 351 -23.49 -2.56 -18.15
C ASP A 351 -24.85 -1.93 -18.49
N PRO A 352 -25.55 -2.30 -19.59
CA PRO A 352 -26.84 -1.71 -19.94
C PRO A 352 -27.95 -1.93 -18.90
N GLY A 353 -27.79 -2.92 -18.02
CA GLY A 353 -28.71 -3.23 -16.93
C GLY A 353 -28.47 -2.42 -15.65
N SER A 354 -27.34 -1.72 -15.55
CA SER A 354 -26.99 -0.90 -14.40
C SER A 354 -27.74 0.44 -14.40
N ASP A 355 -28.15 0.89 -13.22
CA ASP A 355 -28.79 2.19 -12.98
C ASP A 355 -27.79 3.32 -12.66
N VAL A 356 -26.50 3.02 -12.67
CA VAL A 356 -25.45 4.02 -12.45
C VAL A 356 -25.40 5.04 -13.59
N GLU A 357 -25.02 6.27 -13.24
CA GLU A 357 -24.69 7.29 -14.22
C GLU A 357 -23.44 6.94 -15.02
N ARG A 358 -23.46 7.28 -16.31
CA ARG A 358 -22.43 6.94 -17.29
C ARG A 358 -21.48 8.11 -17.44
N ASN A 359 -20.26 7.95 -16.94
CA ASN A 359 -19.33 9.06 -16.78
C ASN A 359 -17.99 8.80 -17.48
N ILE A 360 -17.48 7.55 -17.48
CA ILE A 360 -16.14 7.23 -18.00
C ILE A 360 -16.04 7.57 -19.49
N PHE A 361 -17.05 7.23 -20.28
CA PHE A 361 -17.08 7.51 -21.73
C PHE A 361 -18.02 8.67 -22.10
N ASP A 362 -18.43 9.51 -21.13
CA ASP A 362 -19.14 10.74 -21.46
C ASP A 362 -18.15 11.73 -22.15
N PRO A 363 -18.38 12.10 -23.43
CA PRO A 363 -17.49 12.97 -24.20
C PRO A 363 -17.57 14.44 -23.78
N PHE A 364 -18.53 14.81 -22.92
CA PHE A 364 -18.70 16.17 -22.44
C PHE A 364 -17.92 16.44 -21.16
N MET A 365 -17.59 15.42 -20.38
CA MET A 365 -16.75 15.54 -19.19
C MET A 365 -15.32 15.94 -19.58
N THR A 366 -14.76 16.92 -18.86
CA THR A 366 -13.43 17.48 -19.15
C THR A 366 -12.48 17.37 -17.97
N GLU A 367 -13.00 17.25 -16.76
CA GLU A 367 -12.21 17.26 -15.54
C GLU A 367 -12.66 16.15 -14.59
N VAL A 368 -11.76 15.73 -13.71
CA VAL A 368 -11.99 14.64 -12.76
C VAL A 368 -11.31 14.91 -11.42
N GLY A 369 -12.01 14.55 -10.35
CA GLY A 369 -11.48 14.38 -9.00
C GLY A 369 -11.65 12.94 -8.56
N ILE A 370 -10.63 12.35 -7.96
CA ILE A 370 -10.69 10.98 -7.45
C ILE A 370 -10.33 11.02 -5.98
N GLY A 371 -11.18 10.49 -5.12
CA GLY A 371 -10.85 10.22 -3.72
C GLY A 371 -10.82 8.71 -3.51
N VAL A 372 -9.74 8.20 -2.92
CA VAL A 372 -9.66 6.81 -2.44
C VAL A 372 -9.56 6.79 -0.92
N GLU A 373 -10.35 5.94 -0.28
CA GLU A 373 -10.28 5.73 1.17
C GLU A 373 -10.27 4.25 1.52
N THR A 374 -9.56 3.92 2.58
CA THR A 374 -9.53 2.57 3.16
C THR A 374 -10.44 2.52 4.39
N ILE A 375 -11.35 1.55 4.40
CA ILE A 375 -12.29 1.33 5.49
C ILE A 375 -12.04 -0.06 6.08
N TYR A 376 -11.96 -0.14 7.41
CA TYR A 376 -11.97 -1.41 8.14
C TYR A 376 -13.36 -1.63 8.71
N LEU A 377 -13.99 -2.73 8.33
CA LEU A 377 -15.27 -3.17 8.89
C LEU A 377 -14.96 -4.25 9.93
N ASP A 378 -15.20 -3.92 11.20
CA ASP A 378 -15.13 -4.89 12.29
C ASP A 378 -16.05 -6.08 11.99
N PRO A 379 -15.68 -7.30 12.41
CA PRO A 379 -16.53 -8.47 12.22
C PRO A 379 -17.82 -8.34 13.04
N ASP A 380 -18.88 -9.02 12.59
CA ASP A 380 -20.13 -9.06 13.35
C ASP A 380 -19.89 -9.59 14.77
N PRO A 381 -20.52 -9.01 15.81
CA PRO A 381 -20.35 -9.46 17.19
C PRO A 381 -20.72 -10.95 17.35
N GLY A 382 -19.72 -11.80 17.57
CA GLY A 382 -19.87 -13.25 17.72
C GLY A 382 -19.53 -14.10 16.49
N GLY A 383 -18.98 -13.49 15.42
CA GLY A 383 -18.33 -14.20 14.33
C GLY A 383 -16.90 -14.64 14.69
N ASP A 384 -16.45 -15.76 14.11
CA ASP A 384 -15.08 -16.28 14.26
C ASP A 384 -14.10 -15.67 13.24
N GLU A 385 -14.50 -14.65 12.48
CA GLU A 385 -13.73 -14.02 11.40
C GLU A 385 -13.08 -12.71 11.86
N ASP A 386 -11.85 -12.43 11.40
CA ASP A 386 -11.22 -11.11 11.53
C ASP A 386 -11.99 -10.09 10.66
N GLY A 387 -12.02 -8.82 11.07
CA GLY A 387 -12.66 -7.76 10.29
C GLY A 387 -12.07 -7.60 8.89
N SER A 388 -12.88 -7.10 7.96
CA SER A 388 -12.52 -6.99 6.55
C SER A 388 -12.11 -5.57 6.18
N LEU A 389 -11.04 -5.45 5.40
CA LEU A 389 -10.56 -4.17 4.89
C LEU A 389 -11.09 -3.95 3.47
N TYR A 390 -11.55 -2.75 3.17
CA TYR A 390 -12.07 -2.36 1.85
C TYR A 390 -11.38 -1.08 1.37
N TYR A 391 -11.12 -1.00 0.08
CA TYR A 391 -10.88 0.28 -0.60
C TYR A 391 -12.18 0.75 -1.22
N THR A 392 -12.52 2.00 -0.94
CA THR A 392 -13.63 2.73 -1.55
C THR A 392 -13.08 3.84 -2.43
N VAL A 393 -13.77 4.12 -3.53
CA VAL A 393 -13.43 5.22 -4.43
C VAL A 393 -14.67 6.01 -4.77
N VAL A 394 -14.50 7.33 -4.78
CA VAL A 394 -15.41 8.30 -5.38
C VAL A 394 -14.68 8.94 -6.54
N VAL A 395 -15.31 8.96 -7.71
CA VAL A 395 -14.81 9.64 -8.89
C VAL A 395 -15.82 10.70 -9.30
N ASP A 396 -15.48 11.96 -9.06
CA ASP A 396 -16.24 13.13 -9.48
C ASP A 396 -15.80 13.55 -10.88
N PHE A 397 -16.70 13.47 -11.85
CA PHE A 397 -16.51 13.95 -13.21
C PHE A 397 -17.25 15.28 -13.38
N ALA A 398 -16.61 16.25 -14.04
CA ALA A 398 -17.28 17.50 -14.28
C ALA A 398 -16.89 18.17 -15.61
N ARG A 399 -17.75 19.09 -16.01
CA ARG A 399 -17.51 20.07 -17.05
C ARG A 399 -17.85 21.45 -16.50
N PRO A 400 -16.92 22.42 -16.52
CA PRO A 400 -17.21 23.77 -16.07
C PRO A 400 -17.94 24.58 -17.15
N PHE A 401 -18.73 25.58 -16.75
CA PHE A 401 -19.32 26.54 -17.71
C PHE A 401 -18.25 27.24 -18.55
N ASN A 402 -17.13 27.60 -17.90
CA ASN A 402 -15.98 28.19 -18.54
C ASN A 402 -14.93 27.12 -18.82
N LEU A 403 -14.96 26.55 -20.04
CA LEU A 403 -14.06 25.48 -20.44
C LEU A 403 -12.59 25.85 -20.30
N ARG A 404 -11.82 24.95 -19.68
CA ARG A 404 -10.37 25.04 -19.49
C ARG A 404 -9.70 23.86 -20.22
N PRO A 405 -9.08 24.07 -21.38
CA PRO A 405 -8.39 22.99 -22.08
C PRO A 405 -6.97 22.81 -21.54
N PHE A 406 -6.62 21.56 -21.26
CA PHE A 406 -5.33 21.18 -20.69
C PHE A 406 -4.54 20.27 -21.62
N VAL A 407 -3.23 20.48 -21.71
CA VAL A 407 -2.31 19.44 -22.21
C VAL A 407 -1.71 18.76 -21.00
N MET A 408 -1.70 17.44 -21.03
CA MET A 408 -1.26 16.61 -19.91
C MET A 408 -0.60 15.34 -20.41
N GLY A 409 0.17 14.69 -19.56
CA GLY A 409 0.79 13.41 -19.85
C GLY A 409 1.82 13.04 -18.80
N THR A 410 2.61 12.03 -19.10
CA THR A 410 3.71 11.56 -18.26
C THR A 410 5.01 11.62 -19.03
N VAL A 411 6.05 12.18 -18.41
CA VAL A 411 7.42 12.04 -18.89
C VAL A 411 8.01 10.78 -18.26
N TYR A 412 8.53 9.86 -19.06
CA TYR A 412 8.96 8.55 -18.57
C TYR A 412 10.14 7.98 -19.34
N GLU A 413 10.83 7.03 -18.69
CA GLU A 413 11.82 6.12 -19.30
C GLU A 413 11.20 4.73 -19.42
N ASP A 414 11.12 4.23 -20.66
CA ASP A 414 10.73 2.83 -20.92
C ASP A 414 11.91 1.91 -20.54
N ARG A 415 11.94 1.49 -19.27
CA ARG A 415 13.06 0.75 -18.66
C ARG A 415 13.01 -0.73 -18.99
N ASN A 416 11.84 -1.24 -19.36
CA ASN A 416 11.66 -2.63 -19.75
C ASN A 416 11.61 -2.83 -21.28
N GLU A 417 11.79 -1.74 -22.04
CA GLU A 417 11.84 -1.68 -23.50
C GLU A 417 10.57 -2.20 -24.20
N ASN A 418 9.42 -2.12 -23.53
CA ASN A 418 8.14 -2.62 -24.07
C ASN A 418 7.35 -1.55 -24.84
N GLY A 419 7.80 -0.29 -24.81
CA GLY A 419 7.18 0.85 -25.48
C GLY A 419 5.94 1.42 -24.80
N ALA A 420 5.52 0.87 -23.67
CA ALA A 420 4.43 1.34 -22.83
C ALA A 420 4.97 2.12 -21.63
N LEU A 421 4.10 2.91 -20.99
CA LEU A 421 4.38 3.53 -19.69
C LEU A 421 3.99 2.53 -18.60
N ASP A 422 4.97 2.09 -17.80
CA ASP A 422 4.74 1.21 -16.66
C ASP A 422 4.89 1.91 -15.29
N ASP A 423 4.46 1.22 -14.24
CA ASP A 423 4.56 1.71 -12.87
C ASP A 423 6.04 1.96 -12.48
N GLY A 424 6.29 3.14 -11.92
CA GLY A 424 7.64 3.58 -11.53
C GLY A 424 8.53 4.11 -12.66
N GLU A 425 8.09 4.15 -13.91
CA GLU A 425 8.88 4.67 -15.04
C GLU A 425 8.87 6.19 -15.20
N GLY A 426 7.89 6.86 -14.58
CA GLY A 426 7.75 8.31 -14.61
C GLY A 426 8.96 9.04 -14.00
N LEU A 427 9.35 10.16 -14.62
CA LEU A 427 10.51 10.96 -14.22
C LEU A 427 10.09 12.25 -13.51
N PRO A 428 10.31 12.38 -12.18
CA PRO A 428 9.90 13.54 -11.40
C PRO A 428 10.83 14.75 -11.56
N GLY A 429 10.32 15.95 -11.27
CA GLY A 429 11.09 17.19 -11.15
C GLY A 429 11.70 17.70 -12.46
N LEU A 430 11.20 17.24 -13.61
CA LEU A 430 11.65 17.72 -14.92
C LEU A 430 10.85 18.94 -15.33
N LYS A 431 11.54 19.98 -15.79
CA LYS A 431 10.89 21.19 -16.30
C LYS A 431 10.35 20.93 -17.70
N ILE A 432 9.08 21.26 -17.91
CA ILE A 432 8.38 21.13 -19.19
C ILE A 432 7.95 22.50 -19.67
N THR A 433 8.24 22.80 -20.93
CA THR A 433 7.85 24.04 -21.60
C THR A 433 6.93 23.73 -22.77
N LEU A 434 5.77 24.38 -22.80
CA LEU A 434 4.84 24.39 -23.93
C LEU A 434 5.02 25.68 -24.72
N SER A 435 5.34 25.55 -26.01
CA SER A 435 5.49 26.66 -26.94
C SER A 435 4.59 26.51 -28.16
N PRO A 436 3.90 27.57 -28.63
CA PRO A 436 3.31 27.57 -29.96
C PRO A 436 4.40 27.55 -31.03
N ASP A 437 4.15 26.85 -32.13
CA ASP A 437 5.06 26.81 -33.28
C ASP A 437 5.11 28.19 -33.98
N GLY A 438 6.31 28.73 -34.14
CA GLY A 438 6.58 30.01 -34.84
C GLY A 438 6.95 31.20 -33.95
N VAL A 439 7.97 31.97 -34.39
CA VAL A 439 8.52 33.13 -33.69
C VAL A 439 7.47 34.23 -33.47
N GLY A 440 7.18 34.57 -32.21
CA GLY A 440 6.34 35.72 -31.82
C GLY A 440 4.84 35.43 -31.57
N MET A 441 4.45 34.16 -31.40
CA MET A 441 3.04 33.72 -31.37
C MET A 441 2.40 33.48 -29.98
N GLY A 442 3.07 33.73 -28.85
CA GLY A 442 2.42 33.67 -27.53
C GLY A 442 3.36 33.47 -26.35
N PRO A 443 2.84 33.50 -25.11
CA PRO A 443 3.63 33.17 -23.92
C PRO A 443 3.96 31.67 -23.91
N GLU A 444 5.21 31.35 -23.58
CA GLU A 444 5.60 30.01 -23.16
C GLU A 444 4.93 29.70 -21.82
N ILE A 445 4.42 28.48 -21.69
CA ILE A 445 3.90 27.97 -20.42
C ILE A 445 4.93 26.99 -19.90
N VAL A 446 5.28 27.10 -18.62
CA VAL A 446 6.28 26.25 -17.98
C VAL A 446 5.64 25.59 -16.76
N THR A 447 5.92 24.29 -16.59
CA THR A 447 5.56 23.52 -15.41
C THR A 447 6.70 22.54 -15.06
N GLU A 448 6.55 21.82 -13.96
CA GLU A 448 7.45 20.72 -13.58
C GLU A 448 6.67 19.42 -13.49
N THR A 449 7.34 18.29 -13.76
CA THR A 449 6.72 16.98 -13.54
C THR A 449 6.60 16.70 -12.06
N GLY A 450 5.44 16.17 -11.67
CA GLY A 450 5.19 15.71 -10.30
C GLY A 450 5.97 14.43 -9.96
N PRO A 451 5.77 13.88 -8.75
CA PRO A 451 6.50 12.70 -8.25
C PRO A 451 6.45 11.45 -9.14
N THR A 452 5.42 11.33 -9.98
CA THR A 452 5.20 10.22 -10.92
C THR A 452 5.51 10.58 -12.37
N GLY A 453 6.20 11.70 -12.61
CA GLY A 453 6.51 12.18 -13.97
C GLY A 453 5.36 12.87 -14.70
N ARG A 454 4.19 13.00 -14.06
CA ARG A 454 3.01 13.61 -14.67
C ARG A 454 3.12 15.12 -14.75
N TYR A 455 2.52 15.70 -15.79
CA TYR A 455 2.35 17.13 -15.95
C TYR A 455 0.95 17.47 -16.47
N GLN A 456 0.51 18.69 -16.18
CA GLN A 456 -0.74 19.26 -16.68
C GLN A 456 -0.56 20.78 -16.84
N MET A 457 -0.94 21.31 -18.00
CA MET A 457 -0.76 22.73 -18.35
C MET A 457 -2.04 23.26 -18.97
N ASP A 458 -2.62 24.30 -18.37
CA ASP A 458 -3.73 25.06 -18.95
C ASP A 458 -3.21 25.83 -20.17
N PHE A 459 -3.78 25.58 -21.35
CA PHE A 459 -3.42 26.30 -22.58
C PHE A 459 -4.57 27.15 -23.13
N TYR A 460 -5.53 27.54 -22.28
CA TYR A 460 -6.70 28.36 -22.67
C TYR A 460 -6.30 29.59 -23.49
N ASN A 461 -5.24 30.31 -23.08
CA ASN A 461 -4.79 31.54 -23.73
C ASN A 461 -3.99 31.32 -25.03
N ILE A 462 -3.60 30.09 -25.34
CA ILE A 462 -2.85 29.76 -26.56
C ILE A 462 -3.82 29.55 -27.72
N SER A 463 -3.56 30.16 -28.88
CA SER A 463 -4.43 30.01 -30.07
C SER A 463 -4.41 28.58 -30.65
N LYS A 464 -5.25 28.32 -31.67
CA LYS A 464 -5.17 27.07 -32.47
C LYS A 464 -3.86 27.03 -33.27
N GLY A 465 -3.30 25.84 -33.47
CA GLY A 465 -2.05 25.69 -34.20
C GLY A 465 -1.28 24.42 -33.83
N TYR A 466 -0.10 24.29 -34.42
CA TYR A 466 0.88 23.29 -34.00
C TYR A 466 1.56 23.80 -32.71
N MET A 467 1.69 22.90 -31.75
CA MET A 467 2.23 23.16 -30.43
C MET A 467 3.40 22.22 -30.19
N GLU A 468 4.41 22.67 -29.46
CA GLU A 468 5.60 21.87 -29.16
C GLU A 468 5.84 21.86 -27.65
N LEU A 469 6.14 20.68 -27.14
CA LEU A 469 6.63 20.48 -25.78
C LEU A 469 8.14 20.25 -25.79
N TYR A 470 8.80 20.79 -24.77
CA TYR A 470 10.22 20.65 -24.52
C TYR A 470 10.44 20.21 -23.08
N VAL A 471 11.34 19.26 -22.85
CA VAL A 471 11.70 18.75 -21.51
C VAL A 471 13.15 19.08 -21.21
N GLU A 472 13.41 19.71 -20.07
CA GLU A 472 14.77 20.00 -19.61
C GLU A 472 15.22 18.93 -18.60
N ARG A 473 16.35 18.26 -18.90
CA ARG A 473 16.94 17.22 -18.05
C ARG A 473 18.46 17.37 -18.05
N ASP A 474 19.05 17.50 -16.86
CA ASP A 474 20.50 17.65 -16.69
C ASP A 474 21.16 18.76 -17.54
N GLY A 475 20.41 19.84 -17.80
CA GLY A 475 20.85 20.96 -18.64
C GLY A 475 20.72 20.73 -20.16
N GLU A 476 20.20 19.59 -20.60
CA GLU A 476 19.85 19.30 -21.98
C GLU A 476 18.35 19.54 -22.23
N VAL A 477 18.01 20.13 -23.37
CA VAL A 477 16.62 20.33 -23.82
C VAL A 477 16.28 19.25 -24.83
N LEU A 478 15.27 18.44 -24.49
CA LEU A 478 14.74 17.35 -25.31
C LEU A 478 13.45 17.81 -26.01
N GLY A 479 13.27 17.44 -27.27
CA GLY A 479 12.14 17.81 -28.11
C GLY A 479 12.56 18.25 -29.53
N PRO A 480 11.64 18.85 -30.32
CA PRO A 480 10.25 19.15 -29.96
C PRO A 480 9.35 17.90 -29.95
N PHE A 481 8.42 17.86 -29.00
CA PHE A 481 7.31 16.88 -28.98
C PHE A 481 6.03 17.57 -29.42
N GLY A 482 5.71 17.45 -30.71
CA GLY A 482 4.68 18.26 -31.33
C GLY A 482 3.26 17.68 -31.29
N PHE A 483 2.26 18.55 -31.24
CA PHE A 483 0.84 18.18 -31.32
C PHE A 483 -0.03 19.28 -31.92
N LEU A 484 -1.20 18.92 -32.43
CA LEU A 484 -2.13 19.87 -33.04
C LEU A 484 -3.25 20.25 -32.08
N VAL A 485 -3.51 21.56 -31.96
CA VAL A 485 -4.68 22.12 -31.28
C VAL A 485 -5.66 22.64 -32.32
N GLY A 486 -6.80 21.96 -32.46
CA GLY A 486 -7.91 22.35 -33.33
C GLY A 486 -9.13 22.89 -32.55
N PRO A 487 -10.07 23.59 -33.22
CA PRO A 487 -11.36 23.95 -32.64
C PRO A 487 -12.37 22.77 -32.72
N PRO A 488 -13.20 22.53 -31.68
CA PRO A 488 -13.12 23.14 -30.35
C PRO A 488 -11.88 22.64 -29.60
N LYS A 489 -11.28 23.50 -28.75
CA LYS A 489 -10.16 23.08 -27.91
C LYS A 489 -10.66 22.03 -26.93
N LYS A 490 -9.97 20.89 -26.92
CA LYS A 490 -10.19 19.78 -25.99
C LYS A 490 -8.91 19.53 -25.23
N ASN A 491 -9.00 18.79 -24.14
CA ASN A 491 -7.80 18.28 -23.48
C ASN A 491 -7.00 17.39 -24.43
N VAL A 492 -5.68 17.36 -24.25
CA VAL A 492 -4.75 16.58 -25.07
C VAL A 492 -3.87 15.74 -24.17
N LEU A 493 -3.79 14.44 -24.44
CA LEU A 493 -2.85 13.52 -23.80
C LEU A 493 -1.56 13.43 -24.62
N ARG A 494 -0.42 13.68 -23.98
CA ARG A 494 0.93 13.63 -24.56
C ARG A 494 1.93 13.04 -23.59
N ASP A 495 2.03 11.72 -23.59
CA ASP A 495 3.15 11.07 -22.91
C ASP A 495 4.45 11.30 -23.68
N ILE A 496 5.53 11.56 -22.94
CA ILE A 496 6.85 11.90 -23.48
C ILE A 496 7.83 10.82 -23.01
N ARG A 497 8.18 9.93 -23.93
CA ARG A 497 9.25 8.95 -23.71
C ARG A 497 10.61 9.61 -23.89
N ILE A 498 11.50 9.42 -22.94
CA ILE A 498 12.91 9.85 -23.00
C ILE A 498 13.80 8.60 -23.04
N GLU A 499 14.86 8.64 -23.85
CA GLU A 499 15.83 7.55 -23.90
C GLU A 499 16.61 7.44 -22.59
N HIS A 500 16.90 6.19 -22.17
CA HIS A 500 17.73 5.91 -21.01
C HIS A 500 19.17 6.37 -21.30
N LYS A 501 19.77 7.14 -20.38
CA LYS A 501 21.18 7.54 -20.47
C LYS A 501 22.14 6.42 -20.08
#